data_AF-A0A2E3AC60-F1
#
_entry.id   AF-A0A2E3AC60-F1
#
_cell.length_a   1.000
_cell.length_b   1.000
_cell.length_c   1.000
_cell.angle_alpha   90.00
_cell.angle_beta   90.00
_cell.angle_gamma   90.00
#
_symmetry.space_group_name_H-M   'P 1'
#
loop_
_entity.id
_entity.type
_entity.pdbx_description
1 polymer ?
#
loop_
_entity_poly.entity_id
_entity_poly.type
_entity_poly.pdbx_seq_one_letter_code
_entity_poly.pdbx_strand_id
1 'polypeptide(L)'
;MKKYYMILLVLLSACSADPVEPEVPVEEIVEPEVVVIDYDSDPIYSKGRPNLLNSYWNIFKESAALYDIDLSYIEEVNFVSTDLPGNVAGRADGSCEDYVRILIDETTFRNLETGEQIFLMYHELGHDVFNASHDGGGLMAPNIRSIEYTLFQTEVRDFFTKVDFVEWTDEECEIIRGFTDD
;
A
#
# COMPACT_ATOMS: atom_id res chain seq x y z
N MET A 1 99.09 7.14 14.56
CA MET A 1 99.17 8.43 15.28
C MET A 1 99.18 9.58 14.29
N LYS A 2 98.10 10.37 14.21
CA LYS A 2 98.08 11.84 14.12
C LYS A 2 96.67 12.29 13.77
N LYS A 3 96.07 13.03 14.70
CA LYS A 3 94.80 13.75 14.58
C LYS A 3 95.04 15.02 13.78
N TYR A 4 94.13 15.36 12.87
CA TYR A 4 93.90 16.74 12.47
C TYR A 4 92.40 16.98 12.31
N TYR A 5 91.88 17.76 13.26
CA TYR A 5 90.62 18.48 13.15
C TYR A 5 90.81 19.64 12.19
N MET A 6 89.90 19.83 11.22
CA MET A 6 89.64 21.18 10.72
C MET A 6 88.32 21.30 9.93
N ILE A 7 87.45 22.15 10.48
CA ILE A 7 86.52 23.08 9.82
C ILE A 7 85.21 22.55 9.22
N LEU A 8 84.19 22.79 10.05
CA LEU A 8 82.82 23.18 9.77
C LEU A 8 82.70 24.19 8.59
N LEU A 9 81.95 23.83 7.54
CA LEU A 9 81.28 24.80 6.67
C LEU A 9 79.78 24.48 6.66
N VAL A 10 79.03 25.32 7.36
CA VAL A 10 77.57 25.34 7.38
C VAL A 10 77.11 25.98 6.07
N LEU A 11 76.40 25.22 5.23
CA LEU A 11 75.53 25.80 4.21
C LEU A 11 74.09 25.40 4.58
N LEU A 12 73.42 26.32 5.26
CA LEU A 12 71.97 26.30 5.49
C LEU A 12 71.28 26.58 4.15
N SER A 13 70.91 25.54 3.41
CA SER A 13 69.82 25.63 2.44
C SER A 13 68.52 25.47 3.21
N ALA A 14 67.94 26.60 3.62
CA ALA A 14 66.58 26.66 4.10
C ALA A 14 65.64 26.33 2.92
N CYS A 15 65.17 25.10 2.84
CA CYS A 15 63.93 24.81 2.13
C CYS A 15 62.80 25.37 3.00
N SER A 16 62.19 26.47 2.55
CA SER A 16 60.87 26.88 3.03
C SER A 16 59.91 25.76 2.68
N ALA A 17 59.52 24.97 3.68
CA ALA A 17 58.32 24.15 3.58
C ALA A 17 57.15 25.13 3.66
N ASP A 18 56.38 25.25 2.57
CA ASP A 18 55.10 25.94 2.61
C ASP A 18 54.23 25.30 3.70
N PRO A 19 53.54 26.09 4.53
CA PRO A 19 52.68 25.53 5.57
C PRO A 19 51.54 24.78 4.88
N VAL A 20 51.49 23.46 5.09
CA VAL A 20 50.33 22.65 4.75
C VAL A 20 49.20 23.08 5.68
N GLU A 21 48.24 23.83 5.15
CA GLU A 21 47.00 24.10 5.87
C GLU A 21 46.29 22.77 6.15
N PRO A 22 45.80 22.54 7.37
CA PRO A 22 45.02 21.34 7.66
C PRO A 22 43.72 21.39 6.86
N GLU A 23 43.55 20.46 5.92
CA GLU A 23 42.27 20.24 5.26
C GLU A 23 41.23 19.88 6.32
N VAL A 24 40.30 20.79 6.56
CA VAL A 24 39.13 20.54 7.41
C VAL A 24 38.32 19.42 6.74
N PRO A 25 37.99 18.33 7.43
CA PRO A 25 37.12 17.31 6.86
C PRO A 25 35.78 17.96 6.56
N VAL A 26 35.42 18.03 5.28
CA VAL A 26 34.06 18.39 4.88
C VAL A 26 33.19 17.23 5.31
N GLU A 27 32.43 17.39 6.39
CA GLU A 27 31.35 16.47 6.73
C GLU A 27 30.39 16.43 5.55
N GLU A 28 30.33 15.27 4.90
CA GLU A 28 29.34 14.99 3.86
C GLU A 28 27.98 14.99 4.55
N ILE A 29 27.22 16.06 4.34
CA ILE A 29 25.84 16.17 4.80
C ILE A 29 25.04 15.15 3.98
N VAL A 30 24.85 13.95 4.53
CA VAL A 30 23.92 12.96 3.98
C VAL A 30 22.52 13.51 4.23
N GLU A 31 21.90 14.08 3.19
CA GLU A 31 20.49 14.44 3.26
C GLU A 31 19.67 13.18 3.59
N PRO A 32 18.73 13.24 4.55
CA PRO A 32 17.90 12.09 4.86
C PRO A 32 17.11 11.71 3.62
N GLU A 33 17.22 10.46 3.20
CA GLU A 33 16.42 9.89 2.13
C GLU A 33 14.94 10.07 2.50
N VAL A 34 14.21 10.83 1.67
CA VAL A 34 12.76 11.01 1.86
C VAL A 34 12.12 9.66 1.56
N VAL A 35 11.73 8.93 2.60
CA VAL A 35 10.97 7.69 2.46
C VAL A 35 9.60 8.05 1.90
N VAL A 36 9.40 7.80 0.60
CA VAL A 36 8.09 7.91 -0.04
C VAL A 36 7.28 6.70 0.40
N ILE A 37 6.22 6.93 1.17
CA ILE A 37 5.30 5.86 1.59
C ILE A 37 4.46 5.45 0.38
N ASP A 38 4.32 4.15 0.20
CA ASP A 38 3.51 3.49 -0.83
C ASP A 38 2.78 2.27 -0.22
N TYR A 39 2.10 1.48 -1.06
CA TYR A 39 1.39 0.28 -0.61
C TYR A 39 2.27 -0.75 0.11
N ASP A 40 3.54 -0.89 -0.29
CA ASP A 40 4.44 -1.91 0.25
C ASP A 40 5.11 -1.47 1.55
N SER A 41 5.16 -0.16 1.81
CA SER A 41 5.78 0.45 3.00
C SER A 41 4.79 0.99 4.04
N ASP A 42 3.51 1.17 3.68
CA ASP A 42 2.47 1.62 4.60
C ASP A 42 2.18 0.57 5.70
N PRO A 43 2.06 0.98 6.98
CA PRO A 43 1.88 0.06 8.10
C PRO A 43 0.57 -0.73 8.11
N ILE A 44 -0.45 -0.32 7.35
CA ILE A 44 -1.69 -1.08 7.15
C ILE A 44 -1.55 -1.93 5.90
N TYR A 45 -1.32 -1.32 4.73
CA TYR A 45 -1.42 -2.01 3.44
C TYR A 45 -0.34 -3.07 3.21
N SER A 46 0.87 -2.87 3.76
CA SER A 46 1.98 -3.85 3.67
C SER A 46 1.69 -5.19 4.37
N LYS A 47 0.61 -5.26 5.17
CA LYS A 47 0.13 -6.50 5.81
C LYS A 47 -0.68 -7.37 4.85
N GLY A 48 -1.11 -6.86 3.69
CA GLY A 48 -1.78 -7.63 2.65
C GLY A 48 -0.88 -8.76 2.13
N ARG A 49 -1.42 -9.97 2.03
CA ARG A 49 -0.71 -11.18 1.60
C ARG A 49 -1.58 -11.97 0.60
N PRO A 50 -1.18 -12.08 -0.68
CA PRO A 50 -1.96 -12.79 -1.71
C PRO A 50 -2.22 -14.27 -1.43
N ASN A 51 -1.38 -14.89 -0.59
CA ASN A 51 -1.50 -16.29 -0.18
C ASN A 51 -2.32 -16.47 1.12
N LEU A 52 -2.78 -15.37 1.71
CA LEU A 52 -3.60 -15.36 2.92
C LEU A 52 -4.71 -14.32 2.74
N LEU A 53 -5.78 -14.67 2.03
CA LEU A 53 -6.83 -13.71 1.61
C LEU A 53 -7.48 -12.96 2.80
N ASN A 54 -7.59 -13.61 3.96
CA ASN A 54 -8.05 -12.95 5.20
C ASN A 54 -7.16 -11.77 5.65
N SER A 55 -5.93 -11.65 5.15
CA SER A 55 -5.11 -10.45 5.39
C SER A 55 -5.75 -9.19 4.80
N TYR A 56 -6.46 -9.28 3.67
CA TYR A 56 -7.16 -8.15 3.06
C TYR A 56 -8.37 -7.70 3.89
N TRP A 57 -9.11 -8.65 4.48
CA TRP A 57 -10.16 -8.30 5.45
C TRP A 57 -9.59 -7.59 6.68
N ASN A 58 -8.44 -8.03 7.18
CA ASN A 58 -7.82 -7.41 8.35
C ASN A 58 -7.39 -5.96 8.08
N ILE A 59 -6.75 -5.69 6.94
CA ILE A 59 -6.36 -4.32 6.58
C ILE A 59 -7.58 -3.44 6.28
N PHE A 60 -8.65 -4.01 5.69
CA PHE A 60 -9.90 -3.29 5.45
C PHE A 60 -10.54 -2.83 6.77
N LYS A 61 -10.62 -3.73 7.76
CA LYS A 61 -11.07 -3.36 9.12
C LYS A 61 -10.18 -2.33 9.78
N GLU A 62 -8.85 -2.46 9.63
CA GLU A 62 -7.90 -1.49 10.18
C GLU A 62 -8.10 -0.10 9.54
N SER A 63 -8.32 -0.03 8.22
CA SER A 63 -8.65 1.21 7.53
C SER A 63 -10.00 1.78 7.98
N ALA A 64 -11.04 0.96 8.10
CA ALA A 64 -12.36 1.39 8.57
C ALA A 64 -12.29 2.00 9.98
N ALA A 65 -11.47 1.41 10.86
CA ALA A 65 -11.27 1.89 12.23
C ALA A 65 -10.60 3.27 12.30
N LEU A 66 -9.84 3.71 11.27
CA LEU A 66 -9.31 5.07 11.20
C LEU A 66 -10.41 6.14 11.06
N TYR A 67 -11.61 5.73 10.66
CA TYR A 67 -12.77 6.59 10.43
C TYR A 67 -13.93 6.26 11.37
N ASP A 68 -13.63 5.66 12.53
CA ASP A 68 -14.61 5.29 13.57
C ASP A 68 -15.72 4.33 13.11
N ILE A 69 -15.45 3.51 12.09
CA ILE A 69 -16.38 2.48 11.61
C ILE A 69 -16.06 1.15 12.30
N ASP A 70 -17.02 0.66 13.08
CA ASP A 70 -16.93 -0.63 13.75
C ASP A 70 -17.51 -1.75 12.88
N LEU A 71 -16.64 -2.67 12.45
CA LEU A 71 -17.01 -3.86 11.68
C LEU A 71 -16.93 -5.16 12.52
N SER A 72 -16.85 -5.05 13.85
CA SER A 72 -16.71 -6.21 14.75
C SER A 72 -17.93 -7.13 14.77
N TYR A 73 -19.10 -6.66 14.30
CA TYR A 73 -20.30 -7.46 14.16
C TYR A 73 -20.22 -8.49 13.01
N ILE A 74 -19.27 -8.33 12.09
CA ILE A 74 -19.02 -9.29 11.01
C ILE A 74 -18.00 -10.31 11.52
N GLU A 75 -18.51 -11.43 12.01
CA GLU A 75 -17.69 -12.48 12.63
C GLU A 75 -16.90 -13.29 11.59
N GLU A 76 -17.47 -13.49 10.40
CA GLU A 76 -16.90 -14.32 9.34
C GLU A 76 -16.97 -13.62 7.98
N VAL A 77 -15.85 -13.71 7.24
CA VAL A 77 -15.76 -13.34 5.83
C VAL A 77 -15.28 -14.57 5.08
N ASN A 78 -16.05 -15.01 4.10
CA ASN A 78 -15.74 -16.21 3.33
C ASN A 78 -15.06 -15.85 2.01
N PHE A 79 -13.81 -16.24 1.85
CA PHE A 79 -13.11 -16.16 0.56
C PHE A 79 -13.15 -17.52 -0.12
N VAL A 80 -13.79 -17.58 -1.28
CA VAL A 80 -13.97 -18.82 -2.05
C VAL A 80 -13.09 -18.80 -3.30
N SER A 81 -12.10 -19.68 -3.35
CA SER A 81 -11.25 -19.85 -4.52
C SER A 81 -12.03 -20.55 -5.64
N THR A 82 -12.16 -19.91 -6.80
CA THR A 82 -12.91 -20.43 -7.95
C THR A 82 -12.38 -19.86 -9.26
N ASP A 83 -12.63 -20.55 -10.38
CA ASP A 83 -12.31 -20.04 -11.71
C ASP A 83 -13.37 -19.00 -12.11
N LEU A 84 -12.94 -17.77 -12.38
CA LEU A 84 -13.85 -16.69 -12.77
C LEU A 84 -13.75 -16.40 -14.28
N PRO A 85 -14.88 -16.17 -14.97
CA PRO A 85 -14.85 -15.90 -16.40
C PRO A 85 -14.24 -14.53 -16.72
N GLY A 86 -13.66 -14.39 -17.91
CA GLY A 86 -13.28 -13.08 -18.46
C GLY A 86 -12.05 -12.42 -17.81
N ASN A 87 -11.15 -13.20 -17.19
CA ASN A 87 -9.98 -12.71 -16.46
C ASN A 87 -10.35 -11.79 -15.28
N VAL A 88 -11.51 -12.01 -14.68
CA VAL A 88 -11.90 -11.36 -13.43
C VAL A 88 -11.10 -11.99 -12.29
N ALA A 89 -10.41 -11.18 -11.49
CA ALA A 89 -9.57 -11.67 -10.40
C ALA A 89 -10.36 -11.93 -9.10
N GLY A 90 -11.48 -11.23 -8.93
CA GLY A 90 -12.34 -11.35 -7.75
C GLY A 90 -13.72 -10.78 -8.03
N ARG A 91 -14.71 -11.22 -7.26
CA ARG A 91 -16.10 -10.78 -7.35
C ARG A 91 -16.79 -10.95 -6.00
N ALA A 92 -17.53 -9.92 -5.59
CA ALA A 92 -18.43 -9.97 -4.45
C ALA A 92 -19.66 -10.86 -4.75
N ASP A 93 -20.03 -11.69 -3.79
CA ASP A 93 -21.08 -12.71 -3.90
C ASP A 93 -21.90 -12.83 -2.60
N GLY A 94 -21.84 -11.80 -1.76
CA GLY A 94 -22.71 -11.57 -0.59
C GLY A 94 -23.40 -10.20 -0.64
N SER A 95 -23.40 -9.55 -1.80
CA SER A 95 -23.98 -8.23 -2.00
C SER A 95 -25.48 -8.26 -1.74
N CYS A 96 -25.97 -7.33 -0.93
CA CYS A 96 -27.34 -7.31 -0.43
C CYS A 96 -27.73 -8.52 0.44
N GLU A 97 -26.80 -9.36 0.88
CA GLU A 97 -27.05 -10.48 1.79
C GLU A 97 -26.59 -10.18 3.22
N ASP A 98 -26.88 -11.09 4.17
CA ASP A 98 -26.45 -10.98 5.57
C ASP A 98 -25.07 -11.60 5.84
N TYR A 99 -24.38 -12.06 4.79
CA TYR A 99 -23.05 -12.65 4.84
C TYR A 99 -22.09 -11.93 3.90
N VAL A 100 -20.79 -12.01 4.21
CA VAL A 100 -19.73 -11.51 3.33
C VAL A 100 -19.06 -12.69 2.64
N ARG A 101 -19.13 -12.76 1.31
CA ARG A 101 -18.58 -13.85 0.51
C ARG A 101 -17.94 -13.30 -0.76
N ILE A 102 -16.63 -13.45 -0.87
CA ILE A 102 -15.86 -12.99 -2.03
C ILE A 102 -15.35 -14.19 -2.81
N LEU A 103 -15.72 -14.28 -4.08
CA LEU A 103 -15.17 -15.25 -5.03
C LEU A 103 -13.84 -14.73 -5.57
N ILE A 104 -12.80 -15.57 -5.62
CA ILE A 104 -11.45 -15.16 -6.03
C ILE A 104 -10.87 -16.17 -7.03
N ASP A 105 -10.43 -15.69 -8.19
CA ASP A 105 -9.52 -16.44 -9.06
C ASP A 105 -8.09 -16.22 -8.55
N GLU A 106 -7.59 -17.15 -7.73
CA GLU A 106 -6.32 -16.96 -7.04
C GLU A 106 -5.13 -16.80 -8.00
N THR A 107 -5.18 -17.43 -9.18
CA THR A 107 -4.09 -17.34 -10.15
C THR A 107 -4.02 -15.93 -10.71
N THR A 108 -5.15 -15.40 -11.13
CA THR A 108 -5.25 -14.05 -11.67
C THR A 108 -4.94 -13.02 -10.59
N PHE A 109 -5.54 -13.17 -9.40
CA PHE A 109 -5.36 -12.28 -8.27
C PHE A 109 -3.89 -12.18 -7.81
N ARG A 110 -3.18 -13.30 -7.69
CA ARG A 110 -1.77 -13.31 -7.25
C ARG A 110 -0.81 -12.69 -8.26
N ASN A 111 -1.22 -12.56 -9.51
CA ASN A 111 -0.42 -11.93 -10.57
C ASN A 111 -0.65 -10.42 -10.67
N LEU A 112 -1.58 -9.86 -9.90
CA LEU A 112 -1.80 -8.41 -9.80
C LEU A 112 -0.71 -7.76 -8.96
N GLU A 113 -0.46 -6.47 -9.18
CA GLU A 113 0.39 -5.64 -8.33
C GLU A 113 -0.24 -5.41 -6.95
N THR A 114 0.55 -5.11 -5.91
CA THR A 114 0.04 -4.92 -4.53
C THR A 114 -1.14 -3.92 -4.48
N GLY A 115 -1.01 -2.78 -5.16
CA GLY A 115 -2.08 -1.77 -5.20
C GLY A 115 -3.35 -2.24 -5.89
N GLU A 116 -3.23 -3.05 -6.95
CA GLU A 116 -4.38 -3.64 -7.67
C GLU A 116 -5.10 -4.67 -6.80
N GLN A 117 -4.35 -5.52 -6.09
CA GLN A 117 -4.93 -6.51 -5.18
C GLN A 117 -5.73 -5.84 -4.06
N ILE A 118 -5.17 -4.79 -3.45
CA ILE A 118 -5.82 -4.05 -2.37
C ILE A 118 -7.03 -3.31 -2.90
N PHE A 119 -6.91 -2.61 -4.03
CA PHE A 119 -8.03 -1.90 -4.63
C PHE A 119 -9.19 -2.86 -4.93
N LEU A 120 -8.93 -3.98 -5.59
CA LEU A 120 -9.94 -5.00 -5.87
C LEU A 120 -10.60 -5.50 -4.59
N MET A 121 -9.82 -5.88 -3.58
CA MET A 121 -10.38 -6.38 -2.32
C MET A 121 -11.23 -5.34 -1.62
N TYR A 122 -10.84 -4.06 -1.63
CA TYR A 122 -11.64 -2.98 -1.04
C TYR A 122 -12.93 -2.75 -1.83
N HIS A 123 -12.88 -2.85 -3.16
CA HIS A 123 -14.05 -2.77 -4.04
C HIS A 123 -15.07 -3.88 -3.73
N GLU A 124 -14.62 -5.14 -3.76
CA GLU A 124 -15.51 -6.28 -3.54
C GLU A 124 -16.04 -6.33 -2.09
N LEU A 125 -15.21 -6.00 -1.09
CA LEU A 125 -15.67 -5.87 0.29
C LEU A 125 -16.64 -4.69 0.45
N GLY A 126 -16.47 -3.60 -0.32
CA GLY A 126 -17.38 -2.47 -0.29
C GLY A 126 -18.81 -2.87 -0.69
N HIS A 127 -18.92 -3.71 -1.72
CA HIS A 127 -20.19 -4.30 -2.13
C HIS A 127 -20.84 -5.13 -1.01
N ASP A 128 -20.12 -6.10 -0.44
CA ASP A 128 -20.71 -7.03 0.52
C ASP A 128 -20.92 -6.43 1.92
N VAL A 129 -20.00 -5.58 2.40
CA VAL A 129 -20.06 -5.03 3.77
C VAL A 129 -21.05 -3.88 3.86
N PHE A 130 -21.15 -3.07 2.81
CA PHE A 130 -21.88 -1.80 2.86
C PHE A 130 -22.98 -1.68 1.80
N ASN A 131 -23.21 -2.71 0.97
CA ASN A 131 -24.09 -2.64 -0.19
C ASN A 131 -23.74 -1.45 -1.10
N ALA A 132 -22.44 -1.12 -1.20
CA ALA A 132 -21.98 -0.01 -2.01
C ALA A 132 -22.24 -0.31 -3.49
N SER A 133 -22.82 0.63 -4.24
CA SER A 133 -23.08 0.48 -5.66
C SER A 133 -21.97 1.09 -6.51
N HIS A 134 -21.91 0.69 -7.78
CA HIS A 134 -21.03 1.31 -8.78
C HIS A 134 -21.44 2.73 -9.19
N ASP A 135 -22.58 3.23 -8.70
CA ASP A 135 -22.92 4.66 -8.81
C ASP A 135 -22.07 5.50 -7.84
N GLY A 136 -21.45 4.85 -6.84
CA GLY A 136 -20.36 5.40 -6.07
C GLY A 136 -19.11 5.64 -6.92
N GLY A 137 -18.38 6.71 -6.60
CA GLY A 137 -17.11 7.02 -7.24
C GLY A 137 -15.94 6.24 -6.65
N GLY A 138 -14.73 6.69 -6.95
CA GLY A 138 -13.53 6.26 -6.23
C GLY A 138 -13.30 4.75 -6.22
N LEU A 139 -13.34 4.17 -5.01
CA LEU A 139 -13.20 2.72 -4.80
C LEU A 139 -14.28 1.89 -5.51
N MET A 140 -15.47 2.44 -5.76
CA MET A 140 -16.56 1.72 -6.41
C MET A 140 -16.62 1.91 -7.93
N ALA A 141 -15.65 2.63 -8.52
CA ALA A 141 -15.61 2.84 -9.96
C ALA A 141 -15.28 1.53 -10.72
N PRO A 142 -16.18 0.99 -11.58
CA PRO A 142 -16.09 -0.38 -12.11
C PRO A 142 -14.98 -0.60 -13.16
N ASN A 143 -14.33 0.46 -13.63
CA ASN A 143 -13.29 0.40 -14.66
C ASN A 143 -11.92 0.89 -14.18
N ILE A 144 -11.78 1.10 -12.88
CA ILE A 144 -10.51 1.43 -12.23
C ILE A 144 -9.96 0.14 -11.62
N ARG A 145 -8.69 -0.17 -11.90
CA ARG A 145 -8.04 -1.40 -11.42
C ARG A 145 -6.92 -1.13 -10.43
N SER A 146 -6.35 0.06 -10.49
CA SER A 146 -5.43 0.63 -9.51
C SER A 146 -5.41 2.14 -9.66
N ILE A 147 -4.98 2.81 -8.60
CA ILE A 147 -4.72 4.24 -8.57
C ILE A 147 -3.40 4.47 -7.84
N GLU A 148 -2.80 5.64 -8.01
CA GLU A 148 -1.60 6.01 -7.27
C GLU A 148 -1.91 6.07 -5.77
N TYR A 149 -0.92 5.71 -4.95
CA TYR A 149 -1.08 5.53 -3.50
C TYR A 149 -1.72 6.73 -2.79
N THR A 150 -1.28 7.95 -3.11
CA THR A 150 -1.83 9.18 -2.52
C THR A 150 -3.30 9.39 -2.89
N LEU A 151 -3.67 9.10 -4.14
CA LEU A 151 -5.07 9.10 -4.56
C LEU A 151 -5.85 8.01 -3.82
N PHE A 152 -5.31 6.80 -3.70
CA PHE A 152 -5.95 5.72 -2.96
C PHE A 152 -6.27 6.08 -1.50
N GLN A 153 -5.36 6.76 -0.80
CA GLN A 153 -5.64 7.25 0.56
C GLN A 153 -6.85 8.20 0.60
N THR A 154 -7.00 9.03 -0.43
CA THR A 154 -8.14 9.95 -0.56
C THR A 154 -9.43 9.16 -0.79
N GLU A 155 -9.42 8.21 -1.72
CA GLU A 155 -10.60 7.39 -2.02
C GLU A 155 -11.03 6.51 -0.84
N VAL A 156 -10.08 5.95 -0.09
CA VAL A 156 -10.37 5.18 1.14
C VAL A 156 -11.06 6.06 2.18
N ARG A 157 -10.56 7.28 2.41
CA ARG A 157 -11.22 8.24 3.30
C ARG A 157 -12.63 8.56 2.80
N ASP A 158 -12.77 8.91 1.53
CA ASP A 158 -14.03 9.40 0.98
C ASP A 158 -15.08 8.30 0.95
N PHE A 159 -14.68 7.04 0.72
CA PHE A 159 -15.53 5.87 0.86
C PHE A 159 -16.06 5.71 2.30
N PHE A 160 -15.16 5.62 3.29
CA PHE A 160 -15.57 5.39 4.68
C PHE A 160 -16.30 6.59 5.31
N THR A 161 -16.01 7.82 4.87
CA THR A 161 -16.72 9.03 5.33
C THR A 161 -17.99 9.35 4.52
N LYS A 162 -18.38 8.45 3.61
CA LYS A 162 -19.57 8.52 2.76
C LYS A 162 -19.66 9.75 1.85
N VAL A 163 -18.51 10.25 1.37
CA VAL A 163 -18.44 11.38 0.43
C VAL A 163 -18.82 10.94 -0.99
N ASP A 164 -18.22 9.85 -1.48
CA ASP A 164 -18.45 9.29 -2.82
C ASP A 164 -19.09 7.89 -2.76
N PHE A 165 -20.00 7.73 -1.80
CA PHE A 165 -20.61 6.46 -1.46
C PHE A 165 -22.11 6.48 -1.75
N VAL A 166 -22.55 5.50 -2.52
CA VAL A 166 -23.96 5.26 -2.85
C VAL A 166 -24.27 3.81 -2.47
N GLU A 167 -25.34 3.59 -1.72
CA GLU A 167 -25.84 2.25 -1.41
C GLU A 167 -26.81 1.83 -2.52
N TRP A 168 -26.84 0.54 -2.86
CA TRP A 168 -27.94 -0.01 -3.66
C TRP A 168 -29.28 0.22 -2.98
N THR A 169 -30.30 0.50 -3.78
CA THR A 169 -31.68 0.58 -3.31
C THR A 169 -32.25 -0.81 -3.02
N ASP A 170 -33.34 -0.86 -2.23
CA ASP A 170 -34.04 -2.13 -1.95
C ASP A 170 -34.45 -2.87 -3.25
N GLU A 171 -34.90 -2.13 -4.27
CA GLU A 171 -35.29 -2.69 -5.57
C GLU A 171 -34.08 -3.28 -6.31
N GLU A 172 -32.93 -2.60 -6.31
CA GLU A 172 -31.70 -3.12 -6.88
C GLU A 172 -31.21 -4.35 -6.12
N CYS A 173 -31.33 -4.35 -4.79
CA CYS A 173 -31.00 -5.50 -3.98
C CYS A 173 -31.90 -6.71 -4.27
N GLU A 174 -33.19 -6.53 -4.49
CA GLU A 174 -34.08 -7.63 -4.93
C GLU A 174 -33.61 -8.25 -6.25
N ILE A 175 -33.14 -7.41 -7.18
CA ILE A 175 -32.59 -7.86 -8.47
C ILE A 175 -31.26 -8.61 -8.27
N ILE A 176 -30.35 -8.06 -7.46
CA ILE A 176 -29.02 -8.63 -7.20
C ILE A 176 -29.13 -10.02 -6.57
N ARG A 177 -29.97 -10.18 -5.53
CA ARG A 177 -30.20 -11.48 -4.89
C ARG A 177 -30.71 -12.53 -5.87
N GLY A 178 -31.57 -12.11 -6.81
CA GLY A 178 -32.07 -12.97 -7.88
C GLY A 178 -31.00 -13.49 -8.84
N PHE A 179 -29.80 -12.91 -8.88
CA PHE A 179 -28.65 -13.38 -9.66
C PHE A 179 -27.65 -14.22 -8.87
N THR A 180 -27.67 -14.17 -7.54
CA THR A 180 -26.73 -14.89 -6.66
C THR A 180 -27.28 -16.22 -6.14
N ASP A 181 -28.59 -16.46 -6.29
CA ASP A 181 -29.30 -17.67 -5.85
C ASP A 181 -29.32 -18.84 -6.88
N ASP A 182 -28.70 -18.68 -8.06
CA ASP A 182 -28.58 -19.70 -9.12
C ASP A 182 -27.26 -20.50 -9.04
#